data_AF-A0A6J7VQI8-F1
#
_entry.id   AF-A0A6J7VQI8-F1
#
_cell.length_a   1.000
_cell.length_b   1.000
_cell.length_c   1.000
_cell.angle_alpha   90.00
_cell.angle_beta   90.00
_cell.angle_gamma   90.00
#
_symmetry.space_group_name_H-M   'P 1'
#
loop_
_entity.id
_entity.type
_entity.pdbx_description
1 polymer ?
#
loop_
_entity_poly.entity_id
_entity_poly.type
_entity_poly.pdbx_seq_one_letter_code
_entity_poly.pdbx_strand_id
1 'polypeptide(L)'
;MNKNLINNYRMGSYLLIALGFINLRYQSGNNNVLVNSLIIIVPGALLLSSTWISSLSPALHLRVTKVLALGLGFALVAFAIFN
;
A
#
# COMPACT_ATOMS: atom_id res chain seq x y z
N MET A 1 -12.54 14.21 -11.93
CA MET A 1 -11.66 13.23 -11.25
C MET A 1 -10.48 12.91 -12.16
N ASN A 2 -9.24 13.13 -11.72
CA ASN A 2 -8.05 12.76 -12.52
C ASN A 2 -7.90 11.23 -12.51
N LYS A 3 -8.30 10.58 -13.61
CA LYS A 3 -8.30 9.12 -13.75
C LYS A 3 -6.89 8.51 -13.59
N ASN A 4 -5.86 9.20 -14.06
CA ASN A 4 -4.47 8.72 -13.98
C ASN A 4 -3.99 8.68 -12.53
N LEU A 5 -4.33 9.68 -11.72
CA LEU A 5 -3.96 9.69 -10.29
C LEU A 5 -4.57 8.51 -9.53
N ILE A 6 -5.87 8.27 -9.72
CA ILE A 6 -6.57 7.17 -9.06
C ILE A 6 -5.97 5.82 -9.49
N ASN A 7 -5.62 5.67 -10.77
CA ASN A 7 -4.94 4.48 -11.26
C ASN A 7 -3.57 4.28 -10.58
N ASN A 8 -2.79 5.35 -10.37
CA ASN A 8 -1.51 5.25 -9.67
C ASN A 8 -1.67 4.78 -8.22
N TYR A 9 -2.69 5.25 -7.50
CA TYR A 9 -2.98 4.73 -6.15
C TYR A 9 -3.33 3.25 -6.17
N ARG A 10 -4.11 2.79 -7.15
CA ARG A 10 -4.43 1.36 -7.30
C ARG A 10 -3.17 0.54 -7.57
N MET A 11 -2.32 0.98 -8.49
CA MET A 11 -1.06 0.28 -8.83
C MET A 11 -0.12 0.21 -7.63
N GLY A 12 0.06 1.32 -6.89
CA GLY A 12 0.85 1.30 -5.65
C GLY A 12 0.26 0.37 -4.59
N SER A 13 -1.07 0.32 -4.49
CA SER A 13 -1.74 -0.56 -3.54
C SER A 13 -1.60 -2.05 -3.90
N TYR A 14 -1.73 -2.39 -5.19
CA TYR A 14 -1.49 -3.75 -5.67
C TYR A 14 -0.07 -4.20 -5.39
N LEU A 15 0.91 -3.31 -5.58
CA LEU A 15 2.30 -3.58 -5.27
C LEU A 15 2.49 -3.91 -3.78
N LEU A 16 1.93 -3.13 -2.86
CA LEU A 16 2.05 -3.39 -1.42
C LEU A 16 1.38 -4.71 -1.02
N ILE A 17 0.16 -4.96 -1.51
CA ILE A 17 -0.56 -6.21 -1.22
C ILE A 17 0.24 -7.42 -1.73
N ALA A 18 0.76 -7.35 -2.95
CA ALA A 18 1.57 -8.41 -3.53
C ALA A 18 2.86 -8.64 -2.72
N LEU A 19 3.59 -7.59 -2.35
CA LEU A 19 4.79 -7.70 -1.53
C LEU A 19 4.52 -8.38 -0.19
N GLY A 20 3.45 -7.98 0.49
CA GLY A 20 3.11 -8.61 1.78
C GLY A 20 2.80 -10.10 1.66
N PHE A 21 2.07 -10.53 0.62
CA PHE A 21 1.83 -11.95 0.36
C PHE A 21 3.10 -12.71 -0.08
N ILE A 22 3.97 -12.07 -0.86
CA ILE A 22 5.28 -12.63 -1.22
C ILE A 22 6.09 -12.85 0.07
N ASN A 23 6.16 -11.88 0.97
CA ASN A 23 6.86 -12.03 2.25
C ASN A 23 6.27 -13.18 3.09
N LEU A 24 4.93 -13.29 3.19
CA LEU A 24 4.28 -14.41 3.91
C LEU A 24 4.77 -15.77 3.43
N ARG A 25 4.99 -15.91 2.12
CA ARG A 25 5.44 -17.17 1.53
C ARG A 25 6.95 -17.36 1.68
N TYR A 26 7.74 -16.36 1.29
CA TYR A 26 9.18 -16.50 1.11
C TYR A 26 10.00 -16.28 2.39
N GLN A 27 9.44 -15.62 3.40
CA GLN A 27 10.08 -15.43 4.72
C GLN A 27 9.50 -16.38 5.78
N SER A 28 8.90 -17.50 5.34
CA SER A 28 8.39 -18.54 6.23
C SER A 28 9.49 -19.05 7.16
N GLY A 29 9.24 -19.04 8.48
CA GLY A 29 10.21 -19.40 9.51
C GLY A 29 10.81 -18.20 10.26
N ASN A 30 10.57 -16.96 9.82
CA ASN A 30 10.82 -15.78 10.63
C ASN A 30 9.70 -15.60 11.68
N ASN A 31 10.07 -15.38 12.95
CA ASN A 31 9.15 -15.31 14.09
C ASN A 31 8.09 -14.20 14.01
N ASN A 32 8.18 -13.28 13.05
CA ASN A 32 7.20 -12.20 12.86
C ASN A 32 6.67 -12.05 11.43
N VAL A 33 6.85 -13.06 10.56
CA VAL A 33 6.50 -12.93 9.14
C VAL A 33 5.05 -12.50 8.93
N LEU A 34 4.10 -13.03 9.71
CA LEU A 34 2.70 -12.64 9.60
C LEU A 34 2.49 -11.15 9.90
N VAL A 35 3.10 -10.65 10.98
CA VAL A 35 2.98 -9.26 11.40
C VAL A 35 3.64 -8.34 10.37
N ASN A 36 4.87 -8.66 9.96
CA ASN A 36 5.62 -7.89 8.96
C ASN A 36 4.84 -7.78 7.65
N SER A 37 4.28 -8.88 7.17
CA SER A 37 3.45 -8.89 5.98
C SER A 37 2.18 -8.08 6.14
N LEU A 38 1.48 -8.18 7.28
CA LEU A 38 0.25 -7.41 7.51
C LEU A 38 0.49 -5.90 7.59
N ILE A 39 1.64 -5.46 8.11
CA ILE A 39 2.06 -4.05 8.09
C ILE A 39 2.11 -3.49 6.66
N ILE A 40 2.34 -4.35 5.66
CA ILE A 40 2.39 -3.96 4.24
C ILE A 40 1.01 -4.15 3.57
N ILE A 41 0.35 -5.29 3.80
CA ILE A 41 -0.94 -5.63 3.17
C ILE A 41 -2.03 -4.64 3.58
N VAL A 42 -2.15 -4.33 4.87
CA VAL A 42 -3.26 -3.55 5.40
C VAL A 42 -3.28 -2.12 4.82
N PRO A 43 -2.19 -1.34 4.83
CA PRO A 43 -2.17 -0.03 4.18
C PRO A 43 -2.47 -0.10 2.68
N GLY A 44 -1.95 -1.11 1.98
CA GLY A 44 -2.27 -1.36 0.56
C GLY A 44 -3.76 -1.60 0.34
N ALA A 45 -4.37 -2.48 1.13
CA ALA A 45 -5.80 -2.80 1.04
C ALA A 45 -6.69 -1.59 1.37
N LEU A 46 -6.32 -0.78 2.37
CA LEU A 46 -7.04 0.44 2.74
C LEU A 46 -6.97 1.49 1.62
N LEU A 47 -5.78 1.76 1.09
CA LEU A 47 -5.61 2.71 -0.01
C LEU A 47 -6.38 2.24 -1.25
N LEU A 48 -6.27 0.97 -1.61
CA LEU A 48 -7.00 0.38 -2.73
C LEU A 48 -8.51 0.56 -2.57
N SER A 49 -9.04 0.18 -1.40
CA SER A 49 -10.47 0.29 -1.08
C SER A 49 -10.98 1.73 -1.19
N SER A 50 -10.17 2.69 -0.72
CA SER A 50 -10.53 4.12 -0.80
C SER A 50 -10.71 4.61 -2.24
N THR A 51 -10.05 3.98 -3.23
CA THR A 51 -10.13 4.39 -4.65
C THR A 51 -11.46 4.08 -5.33
N TRP A 52 -12.36 3.36 -4.66
CA TRP A 52 -13.70 3.04 -5.16
C TRP A 52 -14.82 3.76 -4.40
N ILE A 53 -14.48 4.53 -3.37
CA ILE A 53 -15.45 5.27 -2.56
C ILE A 53 -15.49 6.72 -3.05
N SER A 54 -16.58 7.09 -3.73
CA SER A 54 -16.73 8.42 -4.33
C SER A 54 -16.58 9.58 -3.34
N SER A 55 -17.03 9.41 -2.09
CA SER A 55 -16.92 10.43 -1.03
C SER A 55 -15.48 10.68 -0.59
N LEU A 56 -14.55 9.75 -0.81
CA LEU A 56 -13.12 9.89 -0.48
C LEU A 56 -12.29 10.49 -1.63
N SER A 57 -12.87 10.62 -2.83
CA SER A 57 -12.17 11.17 -4.00
C SER A 57 -11.54 12.55 -3.75
N PRO A 58 -12.21 13.53 -3.11
CA PRO A 58 -11.60 14.83 -2.83
C PRO A 58 -10.34 14.72 -1.98
N ALA A 59 -10.35 13.86 -0.96
CA ALA A 59 -9.19 13.65 -0.08
C ALA A 59 -8.01 13.04 -0.84
N LEU A 60 -8.26 12.08 -1.75
CA LEU A 60 -7.24 11.47 -2.61
C LEU A 60 -6.58 12.47 -3.57
N HIS A 61 -7.27 13.57 -3.91
CA HIS A 61 -6.73 14.59 -4.78
C HIS A 61 -5.85 15.64 -4.08
N LEU A 62 -5.88 15.70 -2.75
CA LEU A 62 -5.06 16.62 -1.96
C LEU A 62 -3.56 16.35 -2.18
N ARG A 63 -2.76 17.42 -2.22
CA ARG A 63 -1.30 17.33 -2.35
C ARG A 63 -0.68 16.54 -1.20
N VAL A 64 -1.19 16.75 0.01
CA VAL A 64 -0.72 16.04 1.22
C VAL A 64 -0.90 14.54 1.06
N THR A 65 -2.08 14.08 0.60
CA THR A 65 -2.35 12.65 0.38
C THR A 65 -1.41 12.03 -0.64
N LYS A 66 -1.07 12.74 -1.72
CA LYS A 66 -0.09 12.26 -2.72
C LYS A 66 1.29 12.07 -2.11
N VAL A 67 1.76 13.06 -1.34
CA VAL A 67 3.08 13.04 -0.71
C VAL A 67 3.14 11.94 0.35
N LEU A 68 2.10 11.81 1.18
CA LEU A 68 2.01 10.75 2.18
C LEU A 68 1.94 9.37 1.56
N ALA A 69 1.12 9.17 0.52
CA ALA A 69 1.03 7.89 -0.17
C ALA A 69 2.35 7.47 -0.82
N LEU A 70 3.09 8.41 -1.42
CA LEU A 70 4.42 8.14 -1.95
C LEU A 70 5.42 7.83 -0.84
N GLY A 71 5.51 8.69 0.19
CA GLY A 71 6.46 8.52 1.29
C GLY A 71 6.23 7.23 2.06
N LEU A 72 4.98 6.96 2.47
CA LEU A 72 4.62 5.71 3.13
C LEU A 72 4.79 4.51 2.21
N GLY A 73 4.43 4.63 0.93
CA GLY A 73 4.64 3.57 -0.05
C GLY A 73 6.11 3.16 -0.15
N PHE A 74 7.03 4.12 -0.32
CA PHE A 74 8.47 3.84 -0.33
C PHE A 74 8.97 3.25 0.98
N ALA A 75 8.52 3.78 2.12
CA ALA A 75 8.91 3.25 3.43
C ALA A 75 8.46 1.80 3.63
N LEU A 76 7.24 1.45 3.23
CA LEU A 76 6.70 0.09 3.33
C LEU A 76 7.40 -0.88 2.37
N VAL A 77 7.76 -0.43 1.16
CA VAL A 77 8.56 -1.23 0.24
C VAL A 77 9.94 -1.51 0.82
N ALA A 78 10.61 -0.49 1.36
CA ALA A 78 11.91 -0.69 2.03
C ALA A 78 11.77 -1.65 3.22
N PHE A 79 10.74 -1.46 4.05
CA PHE A 79 10.44 -2.36 5.17
C PHE A 79 10.27 -3.81 4.72
N ALA A 80 9.52 -4.05 3.63
CA ALA A 80 9.30 -5.38 3.06
C ALA A 80 10.58 -6.08 2.57
N ILE A 81 11.56 -5.30 2.12
CA ILE A 81 12.84 -5.86 1.64
C ILE A 81 13.72 -6.31 2.82
N PHE A 82 13.68 -5.58 3.94
CA PHE A 82 14.58 -5.80 5.07
C PHE A 82 14.02 -6.65 6.21
N ASN A 83 12.70 -6.92 6.25
CA ASN A 83 12.01 -7.62 7.33
C ASN A 83 11.10 -8.71 6.81
#